data_AF-A0A1Q6QBR0-F1
#
_entry.id   AF-A0A1Q6QBR0-F1
#
_cell.length_a   1.000
_cell.length_b   1.000
_cell.length_c   1.000
_cell.angle_alpha   90.00
_cell.angle_beta   90.00
_cell.angle_gamma   90.00
#
_symmetry.space_group_name_H-M   'P 1'
#
loop_
_entity.id
_entity.type
_entity.pdbx_description
1 polymer ?
#
loop_
_entity_poly.entity_id
_entity_poly.type
_entity_poly.pdbx_seq_one_letter_code
_entity_poly.pdbx_strand_id
1 'polypeptide(L)'
;MKFALLSAGVLALALSVPAIAAQPPVPADGLVLQGSNPKKPVTFNHSTHKTVECVICHHPVDGKESYAKCATAGCHDNLKDKKGTNSLYYVMHAKEKADAPLKHQSCLSCHVKVVAEKPDLKKDLTGCAKSKCHP
;
A
#
# COMPACT_ATOMS: atom_id res chain seq x y z
N MET A 1 -31.45 64.21 -21.14
CA MET A 1 -30.75 63.19 -21.95
C MET A 1 -29.30 63.11 -21.49
N LYS A 2 -28.89 61.99 -20.90
CA LYS A 2 -27.54 61.39 -20.96
C LYS A 2 -27.60 60.08 -20.17
N PHE A 3 -27.44 58.99 -20.91
CA PHE A 3 -27.47 57.61 -20.46
C PHE A 3 -26.18 57.23 -19.72
N ALA A 4 -26.28 56.11 -18.99
CA ALA A 4 -25.24 55.11 -18.73
C ALA A 4 -24.32 55.39 -17.51
N LEU A 5 -23.89 54.44 -16.68
CA LEU A 5 -23.92 52.97 -16.74
C LEU A 5 -24.15 52.42 -15.32
N LEU A 6 -24.92 51.32 -15.23
CA LEU A 6 -24.85 50.38 -14.11
C LEU A 6 -23.54 49.59 -14.21
N SER A 7 -22.89 49.33 -13.08
CA SER A 7 -21.87 48.27 -12.96
C SER A 7 -22.07 47.55 -11.62
N ALA A 8 -22.91 46.51 -11.66
CA ALA A 8 -23.06 45.55 -10.57
C ALA A 8 -21.87 44.57 -10.64
N GLY A 9 -20.90 44.72 -9.74
CA GLY A 9 -19.81 43.77 -9.57
C GLY A 9 -20.33 42.52 -8.86
N VAL A 10 -20.60 41.46 -9.61
CA VAL A 10 -20.83 40.12 -9.05
C VAL A 10 -19.48 39.53 -8.69
N LEU A 11 -19.15 39.52 -7.40
CA LEU A 11 -17.98 38.84 -6.87
C LEU A 11 -18.28 37.33 -6.80
N ALA A 12 -17.92 36.61 -7.86
CA ALA A 12 -17.98 35.15 -7.86
C ALA A 12 -16.87 34.59 -6.96
N LEU A 13 -17.22 34.16 -5.75
CA LEU A 13 -16.36 33.28 -4.96
C LEU A 13 -16.28 31.93 -5.68
N ALA A 14 -15.18 31.71 -6.41
CA ALA A 14 -14.84 30.38 -6.91
C ALA A 14 -14.51 29.49 -5.70
N LEU A 15 -15.42 28.57 -5.37
CA LEU A 15 -15.13 27.44 -4.49
C LEU A 15 -14.07 26.58 -5.17
N SER A 16 -12.80 26.74 -4.77
CA SER A 16 -11.73 25.84 -5.16
C SER A 16 -11.94 24.50 -4.46
N VAL A 17 -12.75 23.62 -5.07
CA VAL A 17 -12.79 22.21 -4.68
C VAL A 17 -11.41 21.65 -5.00
N PRO A 18 -10.61 21.20 -4.03
CA PRO A 18 -9.37 20.51 -4.34
C PRO A 18 -9.73 19.31 -5.20
N ALA A 19 -9.13 19.21 -6.38
CA ALA A 19 -9.27 18.06 -7.25
C ALA A 19 -8.71 16.85 -6.49
N ILE A 20 -9.59 16.07 -5.87
CA ILE A 20 -9.25 14.74 -5.38
C ILE A 20 -8.94 13.94 -6.64
N ALA A 21 -7.65 13.72 -6.91
CA ALA A 21 -7.23 12.79 -7.95
C ALA A 21 -7.90 11.45 -7.62
N ALA A 22 -8.73 10.95 -8.54
CA ALA A 22 -9.44 9.68 -8.31
C ALA A 22 -8.41 8.57 -8.05
N GLN A 23 -8.64 7.78 -7.00
CA GLN A 23 -7.83 6.60 -6.72
C GLN A 23 -7.79 5.70 -7.97
N PRO A 24 -6.62 5.15 -8.35
CA PRO A 24 -6.53 4.31 -9.53
C PRO A 24 -7.40 3.05 -9.35
N PRO A 25 -7.93 2.48 -10.45
CA PRO A 25 -8.67 1.23 -10.36
C PRO A 25 -7.78 0.14 -9.75
N VAL A 26 -8.36 -0.63 -8.83
CA VAL A 26 -7.66 -1.75 -8.20
C VAL A 26 -7.32 -2.79 -9.28
N PRO A 27 -6.04 -3.19 -9.44
CA PRO A 27 -5.66 -4.18 -10.42
C PRO A 27 -6.34 -5.53 -10.18
N ALA A 28 -6.52 -6.29 -11.25
CA ALA A 28 -6.96 -7.68 -11.17
C ALA A 28 -5.99 -8.53 -10.33
N ASP A 29 -6.51 -9.64 -9.82
CA ASP A 29 -5.74 -10.66 -9.12
C ASP A 29 -4.63 -11.27 -10.00
N GLY A 30 -3.66 -11.91 -9.37
CA GLY A 30 -2.54 -12.53 -10.08
C GLY A 30 -1.32 -11.62 -10.24
N LEU A 31 -1.24 -10.51 -9.49
CA LEU A 31 -0.08 -9.62 -9.55
C LEU A 31 1.17 -10.33 -9.03
N VAL A 32 2.26 -10.24 -9.79
CA VAL A 32 3.52 -10.87 -9.40
C VAL A 32 4.39 -9.88 -8.63
N LEU A 33 4.65 -10.20 -7.36
CA LEU A 33 5.64 -9.53 -6.53
C LEU A 33 6.99 -10.24 -6.66
N GLN A 34 7.98 -9.52 -7.18
CA GLN A 34 9.31 -10.05 -7.45
C GLN A 34 10.32 -9.54 -6.40
N GLY A 35 10.91 -10.47 -5.65
CA GLY A 35 12.04 -10.19 -4.74
C GLY A 35 13.40 -10.46 -5.40
N SER A 36 14.47 -10.52 -4.59
CA SER A 36 15.83 -10.82 -5.08
C SER A 36 16.01 -12.19 -5.67
N ASN A 37 15.19 -13.18 -5.27
CA ASN A 37 15.23 -14.49 -5.87
C ASN A 37 14.18 -14.59 -7.00
N PRO A 38 14.58 -14.55 -8.28
CA PRO A 38 13.66 -14.67 -9.42
C PRO A 38 12.89 -16.00 -9.43
N LYS A 39 13.37 -17.02 -8.73
CA LYS A 39 12.71 -18.33 -8.62
C LYS A 39 11.64 -18.38 -7.52
N LYS A 40 11.44 -17.29 -6.78
CA LYS A 40 10.45 -17.18 -5.70
C LYS A 40 9.54 -15.97 -5.87
N PRO A 41 8.83 -15.83 -7.00
CA PRO A 41 7.78 -14.83 -7.11
C PRO A 41 6.66 -15.12 -6.10
N VAL A 42 5.99 -14.08 -5.63
CA VAL A 42 4.78 -14.20 -4.82
C VAL A 42 3.62 -13.63 -5.62
N THR A 43 2.54 -14.40 -5.77
CA THR A 43 1.31 -13.91 -6.36
C THR A 43 0.49 -13.16 -5.31
N PHE A 44 0.09 -11.93 -5.63
CA PHE A 44 -0.74 -11.08 -4.80
C PHE A 44 -2.11 -10.86 -5.44
N ASN A 45 -3.15 -11.00 -4.62
CA ASN A 45 -4.54 -10.88 -5.02
C ASN A 45 -5.19 -9.77 -4.18
N HIS A 46 -5.76 -8.75 -4.83
CA HIS A 46 -6.49 -7.69 -4.13
C HIS A 46 -7.84 -8.20 -3.62
N SER A 47 -8.45 -9.18 -4.30
CA SER A 47 -9.76 -9.73 -3.91
C SER A 47 -9.78 -10.29 -2.49
N THR A 48 -8.65 -10.86 -2.04
CA THR A 48 -8.48 -11.41 -0.68
C THR A 48 -8.17 -10.33 0.36
N HIS A 49 -7.98 -9.08 -0.04
CA HIS A 49 -7.64 -7.94 0.82
C HIS A 49 -8.66 -6.79 0.73
N LYS A 50 -9.83 -7.02 0.12
CA LYS A 50 -10.86 -5.98 -0.12
C LYS A 50 -11.39 -5.26 1.13
N THR A 51 -11.19 -5.84 2.31
CA THR A 51 -11.60 -5.25 3.61
C THR A 51 -10.45 -4.52 4.30
N VAL A 52 -9.27 -4.48 3.69
CA VAL A 52 -8.10 -3.75 4.18
C VAL A 52 -8.05 -2.42 3.43
N GLU A 53 -7.99 -1.31 4.17
CA GLU A 53 -7.90 0.02 3.56
C GLU A 53 -6.63 0.12 2.69
N CYS A 54 -6.74 0.75 1.52
CA CYS A 54 -5.64 0.84 0.56
C CYS A 54 -4.36 1.41 1.19
N VAL A 55 -4.52 2.43 2.04
CA VAL A 55 -3.44 3.16 2.71
C VAL A 55 -2.62 2.30 3.68
N ILE A 56 -3.13 1.15 4.11
CA ILE A 56 -2.37 0.21 4.96
C ILE A 56 -1.18 -0.36 4.19
N CYS A 57 -1.34 -0.59 2.87
CA CYS A 57 -0.27 -1.09 1.99
C CYS A 57 0.34 0.03 1.15
N HIS A 58 -0.51 0.86 0.53
CA HIS A 58 -0.16 2.05 -0.24
C HIS A 58 -0.08 3.27 0.66
N HIS A 59 0.85 3.20 1.61
CA HIS A 59 1.02 4.25 2.61
C HIS A 59 1.45 5.58 1.95
N PRO A 60 1.18 6.72 2.61
CA PRO A 60 1.61 8.01 2.10
C PRO A 60 3.13 8.10 2.03
N VAL A 61 3.63 8.81 1.04
CA VAL A 61 5.05 9.17 0.89
C VAL A 61 5.10 10.69 0.84
N ASP A 62 5.84 11.30 1.75
CA ASP A 62 5.91 12.76 1.91
C ASP A 62 4.53 13.43 2.03
N GLY A 63 3.62 12.77 2.75
CA GLY A 63 2.25 13.23 2.99
C GLY A 63 1.31 13.11 1.79
N LYS A 64 1.72 12.44 0.70
CA LYS A 64 0.92 12.27 -0.51
C LYS A 64 0.60 10.79 -0.73
N GLU A 65 -0.58 10.52 -1.29
CA GLU A 65 -0.96 9.18 -1.73
C GLU A 65 0.02 8.66 -2.80
N SER A 66 0.36 7.38 -2.72
CA SER A 66 1.24 6.73 -3.69
C SER A 66 0.81 5.29 -3.95
N TYR A 67 0.57 4.99 -5.22
CA TYR A 67 0.20 3.65 -5.70
C TYR A 67 1.30 2.99 -6.53
N ALA A 68 2.52 3.52 -6.45
CA ALA A 68 3.67 2.95 -7.12
C ALA A 68 3.97 1.53 -6.61
N LYS A 69 4.71 0.74 -7.40
CA LYS A 69 5.22 -0.56 -6.94
C LYS A 69 6.13 -0.34 -5.73
N CYS A 70 6.08 -1.26 -4.76
CA CYS A 70 6.85 -1.17 -3.52
C CYS A 70 8.35 -1.00 -3.77
N ALA A 71 8.87 -1.69 -4.80
CA ALA A 71 10.28 -1.70 -5.19
C ALA A 71 10.60 -0.71 -6.33
N THR A 72 9.80 0.34 -6.51
CA THR A 72 10.18 1.49 -7.34
C THR A 72 11.49 2.08 -6.81
N ALA A 73 12.38 2.53 -7.70
CA ALA A 73 13.65 3.14 -7.31
C ALA A 73 13.44 4.29 -6.31
N GLY A 74 14.20 4.29 -5.22
CA GLY A 74 14.06 5.23 -4.10
C GLY A 74 13.02 4.83 -3.04
N CYS A 75 12.33 3.69 -3.18
CA CYS A 75 11.38 3.17 -2.21
C CYS A 75 11.95 1.97 -1.44
N HIS A 76 11.35 0.79 -1.57
CA HIS A 76 11.86 -0.46 -1.01
C HIS A 76 12.64 -1.24 -2.07
N ASP A 77 13.58 -0.57 -2.75
CA ASP A 77 14.30 -1.09 -3.91
C ASP A 77 15.54 -1.93 -3.56
N ASN A 78 15.90 -2.03 -2.29
CA ASN A 78 16.94 -2.94 -1.84
C ASN A 78 16.38 -4.37 -1.77
N LEU A 79 16.63 -5.14 -2.84
CA LEU A 79 16.18 -6.53 -2.91
C LEU A 79 17.12 -7.50 -2.18
N LYS A 80 18.35 -7.09 -1.85
CA LYS A 80 19.40 -7.98 -1.33
C LYS A 80 19.34 -8.15 0.19
N ASP A 81 19.18 -7.03 0.90
CA ASP A 81 19.22 -7.04 2.35
C ASP A 81 17.91 -7.55 2.95
N LYS A 82 17.99 -8.08 4.17
CA LYS A 82 16.83 -8.60 4.93
C LYS A 82 16.36 -7.68 6.06
N LYS A 83 17.01 -6.54 6.22
CA LYS A 83 16.78 -5.56 7.29
C LYS A 83 16.81 -4.15 6.70
N GLY A 84 16.24 -3.19 7.42
CA GLY A 84 16.21 -1.79 7.03
C GLY A 84 14.95 -1.45 6.24
N THR A 85 14.51 -0.20 6.34
CA THR A 85 13.24 0.26 5.74
C THR A 85 13.28 0.32 4.21
N ASN A 86 14.46 0.35 3.58
CA ASN A 86 14.60 0.26 2.12
C ASN A 86 14.61 -1.20 1.61
N SER A 87 14.65 -2.20 2.49
CA SER A 87 14.64 -3.62 2.09
C SER A 87 13.23 -4.10 1.76
N LEU A 88 13.01 -4.59 0.54
CA LEU A 88 11.74 -5.20 0.15
C LEU A 88 11.43 -6.42 1.02
N TYR A 89 12.45 -7.23 1.33
CA TYR A 89 12.26 -8.40 2.18
C TYR A 89 11.77 -7.98 3.57
N TYR A 90 12.39 -6.95 4.16
CA TYR A 90 12.05 -6.48 5.49
C TYR A 90 10.61 -5.97 5.57
N VAL A 91 10.19 -5.09 4.65
CA VAL A 91 8.83 -4.52 4.69
C VAL A 91 7.72 -5.53 4.40
N MET A 92 8.04 -6.70 3.83
CA MET A 92 7.09 -7.79 3.63
C MET A 92 7.07 -8.80 4.79
N HIS A 93 8.22 -9.05 5.42
CA HIS A 93 8.40 -10.16 6.38
C HIS A 93 8.65 -9.75 7.83
N ALA A 94 8.89 -8.46 8.11
CA ALA A 94 9.08 -8.02 9.49
C ALA A 94 7.80 -8.31 10.30
N LYS A 95 7.95 -8.86 11.50
CA LYS A 95 6.84 -8.94 12.45
C LYS A 95 6.84 -7.69 13.30
N GLU A 96 5.66 -7.27 13.72
CA GLU A 96 5.51 -6.23 14.74
C GLU A 96 6.20 -6.70 16.03
N LYS A 97 6.96 -5.82 16.68
CA LYS A 97 7.58 -6.06 17.98
C LYS A 97 7.27 -4.90 18.91
N ALA A 98 7.04 -5.20 20.20
CA ALA A 98 6.70 -4.19 21.19
C ALA A 98 7.80 -3.11 21.37
N ASP A 99 9.06 -3.51 21.27
CA ASP A 99 10.25 -2.66 21.41
C ASP A 99 10.70 -2.00 20.10
N ALA A 100 10.10 -2.37 18.96
CA ALA A 100 10.45 -1.87 17.65
C ALA A 100 9.24 -1.95 16.71
N PRO A 101 8.25 -1.05 16.88
CA PRO A 101 7.04 -1.06 16.07
C PRO A 101 7.34 -0.74 14.61
N LEU A 102 6.58 -1.34 13.70
CA LEU A 102 6.68 -1.00 12.28
C LEU A 102 5.91 0.29 12.01
N LYS A 103 6.49 1.20 11.22
CA LYS A 103 5.79 2.41 10.79
C LYS A 103 4.54 2.10 9.96
N HIS A 104 4.61 1.03 9.16
CA HIS A 104 3.53 0.52 8.33
C HIS A 104 3.46 -0.99 8.47
N GLN A 105 2.26 -1.55 8.36
CA GLN A 105 2.04 -2.98 8.54
C GLN A 105 2.65 -3.77 7.37
N SER A 106 3.51 -4.74 7.67
CA SER A 106 3.98 -5.72 6.68
C SER A 106 2.94 -6.81 6.42
N CYS A 107 3.12 -7.61 5.35
CA CYS A 107 2.30 -8.80 5.12
C CYS A 107 2.33 -9.74 6.33
N LEU A 108 3.52 -10.09 6.81
CA LEU A 108 3.67 -11.08 7.88
C LEU A 108 3.13 -10.57 9.22
N SER A 109 3.28 -9.27 9.53
CA SER A 109 2.75 -8.70 10.77
C SER A 109 1.22 -8.73 10.81
N CYS A 110 0.55 -8.45 9.68
CA CYS A 110 -0.90 -8.59 9.55
C CYS A 110 -1.32 -10.07 9.67
N HIS A 111 -0.70 -10.94 8.88
CA HIS A 111 -1.05 -12.35 8.82
C HIS A 111 -0.87 -13.04 10.18
N VAL A 112 0.12 -12.64 10.98
CA VAL A 112 0.27 -13.13 12.36
C VAL A 112 -0.96 -12.79 13.24
N LYS A 113 -1.57 -11.62 13.06
CA LYS A 113 -2.81 -11.24 13.78
C LYS A 113 -4.00 -12.05 13.26
N VAL A 114 -4.14 -12.18 11.94
CA VAL A 114 -5.21 -12.99 11.33
C VAL A 114 -5.17 -14.43 11.82
N VAL A 115 -3.98 -15.05 11.92
CA VAL A 115 -3.87 -16.43 12.40
C VAL A 115 -4.03 -16.58 13.91
N ALA A 116 -3.92 -15.49 14.68
CA ALA A 116 -4.26 -15.52 16.10
C ALA A 116 -5.77 -15.71 16.29
N GLU A 117 -6.57 -15.14 15.38
CA GLU A 117 -8.03 -15.31 15.35
C GLU A 117 -8.47 -16.56 14.57
N LYS A 118 -7.69 -16.97 13.56
CA LYS A 118 -7.97 -18.12 12.67
C LYS A 118 -6.76 -19.06 12.58
N PRO A 119 -6.51 -19.89 13.61
CA PRO A 119 -5.29 -20.71 13.69
C PRO A 119 -5.14 -21.74 12.58
N ASP A 120 -6.24 -22.19 11.97
CA ASP A 120 -6.28 -23.09 10.81
C ASP A 120 -5.53 -22.51 9.60
N LEU A 121 -5.49 -21.18 9.46
CA LEU A 121 -4.81 -20.47 8.38
C LEU A 121 -3.29 -20.31 8.59
N LYS A 122 -2.74 -20.80 9.72
CA LYS A 122 -1.34 -20.58 10.08
C LYS A 122 -0.36 -20.99 8.99
N LYS A 123 -0.55 -22.19 8.43
CA LYS A 123 0.33 -22.76 7.40
C LYS A 123 0.26 -21.97 6.10
N ASP A 124 -0.93 -21.48 5.76
CA ASP A 124 -1.25 -20.78 4.53
C ASP A 124 -0.77 -19.33 4.54
N LEU A 125 -0.89 -18.63 5.67
CA LEU A 125 -0.61 -17.19 5.76
C LEU A 125 0.78 -16.86 6.31
N THR A 126 1.40 -17.74 7.08
CA THR A 126 2.68 -17.45 7.76
C THR A 126 3.80 -18.44 7.46
N GLY A 127 3.51 -19.50 6.72
CA GLY A 127 4.51 -20.52 6.36
C GLY A 127 5.54 -19.99 5.36
N CYS A 128 6.82 -20.30 5.59
CA CYS A 128 7.91 -19.92 4.69
C CYS A 128 7.97 -20.75 3.37
N ALA A 129 7.32 -21.91 3.36
CA ALA A 129 7.22 -22.83 2.22
C ALA A 129 5.91 -23.61 2.34
N LYS A 130 5.35 -24.11 1.23
CA LYS A 130 4.02 -24.76 1.15
C LYS A 130 2.87 -23.86 1.62
N SER A 131 3.03 -22.55 1.54
CA SER A 131 2.03 -21.53 1.94
C SER A 131 1.36 -20.93 0.72
N LYS A 132 0.36 -20.07 0.90
CA LYS A 132 -0.27 -19.36 -0.22
C LYS A 132 0.68 -18.34 -0.87
N CYS A 133 1.67 -17.85 -0.13
CA CYS A 133 2.71 -16.95 -0.65
C CYS A 133 3.86 -17.73 -1.33
N HIS A 134 4.26 -18.86 -0.74
CA HIS A 134 5.35 -19.70 -1.22
C HIS A 134 4.89 -21.16 -1.30
N PRO A 135 4.23 -21.57 -2.41
CA PRO A 135 3.74 -22.93 -2.60
C PRO A 135 4.83 -24.00 -2.51
#